data_AF-A0A0J6VYE4-F1
#
_entry.id   AF-A0A0J6VYE4-F1
#
_cell.length_a   1.000
_cell.length_b   1.000
_cell.length_c   1.000
_cell.angle_alpha   90.00
_cell.angle_beta   90.00
_cell.angle_gamma   90.00
#
_symmetry.space_group_name_H-M   'P 1'
#
loop_
_entity.id
_entity.type
_entity.pdbx_description
1 polymer ?
#
loop_
_entity_poly.entity_id
_entity_poly.type
_entity_poly.pdbx_seq_one_letter_code
_entity_poly.pdbx_strand_id
1 'polypeptide(L)'
;MKDTGLALLPGLTVMPTAALADAIRAGAKVNPLWLPGPDPESNYRPSARLAQFVRLRDMFCRFPGCDVPAERCDIDHSEPWPYGPTHPSNMNCKCRTHHLGKTFAEGWREVQSPDGTRPTRRT
;
A
#
# COMPACT_ATOMS: atom_id res chain seq x y z
N MET A 1 0.05 19.33 24.56
CA MET A 1 -1.02 18.55 23.91
C MET A 1 -0.33 17.43 23.14
N LYS A 2 -0.59 16.15 23.48
CA LYS A 2 0.00 15.03 22.73
C LYS A 2 -0.86 14.83 21.49
N ASP A 3 -0.24 14.80 20.32
CA ASP A 3 -0.91 14.51 19.05
C ASP A 3 -1.79 13.26 19.19
N THR A 4 -3.10 13.48 19.19
CA THR A 4 -4.07 12.39 19.14
C THR A 4 -4.13 11.94 17.69
N GLY A 5 -3.22 11.06 17.30
CA GLY A 5 -3.21 10.47 15.96
C GLY A 5 -4.56 9.87 15.57
N LEU A 6 -4.76 9.72 14.26
CA LEU A 6 -5.99 9.14 13.69
C LEU A 6 -5.88 7.62 13.65
N ALA A 7 -6.93 6.93 14.09
CA ALA A 7 -7.07 5.50 13.89
C ALA A 7 -7.99 5.24 12.70
N LEU A 8 -7.55 4.38 11.78
CA LEU A 8 -8.28 4.05 10.56
C LEU A 8 -8.57 2.56 10.54
N LEU A 9 -9.82 2.20 10.27
CA LEU A 9 -10.21 0.85 9.92
C LEU A 9 -9.99 0.63 8.42
N PRO A 10 -9.80 -0.62 7.96
CA PRO A 10 -9.83 -0.95 6.54
C PRO A 10 -11.06 -0.32 5.86
N GLY A 11 -10.85 0.32 4.71
CA GLY A 11 -11.86 1.18 4.07
C GLY A 11 -11.86 2.64 4.52
N LEU A 12 -10.81 3.10 5.23
CA LEU A 12 -10.64 4.48 5.75
C LEU A 12 -11.78 4.97 6.66
N THR A 13 -12.48 4.06 7.34
CA THR A 13 -13.42 4.48 8.38
C THR A 13 -12.63 4.96 9.58
N VAL A 14 -12.84 6.22 9.96
CA VAL A 14 -12.21 6.80 11.16
C VAL A 14 -12.75 6.08 12.39
N MET A 15 -11.84 5.45 13.13
CA MET A 15 -12.11 5.00 14.48
C MET A 15 -11.76 6.15 15.43
N PRO A 16 -12.71 6.63 16.26
CA PRO A 16 -12.38 7.61 17.29
C PRO A 16 -11.26 7.07 18.19
N THR A 17 -10.27 7.90 18.49
CA THR A 17 -9.12 7.49 19.33
C THR A 17 -9.55 6.98 20.70
N ALA A 18 -10.67 7.50 21.24
CA ALA A 18 -11.27 7.00 22.48
C ALA A 18 -11.77 5.54 22.33
N ALA A 19 -12.46 5.22 21.23
CA ALA A 19 -12.91 3.86 20.94
C ALA A 19 -11.72 2.91 20.72
N LEU A 20 -10.64 3.38 20.08
CA LEU A 20 -9.41 2.60 19.97
C LEU A 20 -8.82 2.31 21.36
N ALA A 21 -8.74 3.32 22.22
CA ALA A 21 -8.24 3.18 23.58
C ALA A 21 -9.10 2.23 24.42
N ASP A 22 -10.43 2.27 24.26
CA ASP A 22 -11.35 1.32 24.90
C ASP A 22 -11.11 -0.10 24.39
N ALA A 23 -10.97 -0.30 23.07
CA ALA A 23 -10.67 -1.61 22.50
C ALA A 23 -9.37 -2.21 23.04
N ILE A 24 -8.30 -1.40 23.11
CA ILE A 24 -7.02 -1.81 23.69
C ILE A 24 -7.18 -2.16 25.18
N ARG A 25 -7.87 -1.32 25.96
CA ARG A 25 -8.14 -1.58 27.39
C ARG A 25 -8.98 -2.83 27.62
N ALA A 26 -9.91 -3.13 26.71
CA ALA A 26 -10.72 -4.34 26.73
C ALA A 26 -9.95 -5.61 26.31
N GLY A 27 -8.65 -5.50 25.97
CA GLY A 27 -7.80 -6.63 25.63
C GLY A 27 -7.64 -6.91 24.14
N ALA A 28 -7.95 -5.95 23.26
CA ALA A 28 -7.67 -6.10 21.83
C ALA A 28 -6.17 -6.35 21.61
N LYS A 29 -5.85 -7.40 20.83
CA LYS A 29 -4.47 -7.75 20.50
C LYS A 29 -3.86 -6.66 19.62
N VAL A 30 -2.77 -6.04 20.09
CA VAL A 30 -1.97 -5.10 19.31
C VAL A 30 -0.84 -5.85 18.62
N ASN A 31 -0.84 -5.85 17.29
CA ASN A 31 0.25 -6.37 16.48
C ASN A 31 0.98 -5.19 15.83
N PRO A 32 2.23 -4.89 16.24
CA PRO A 32 3.02 -3.88 15.56
C PRO A 32 3.22 -4.23 14.09
N LEU A 33 3.03 -3.25 13.20
CA LEU A 33 3.35 -3.43 11.80
C LEU A 33 4.87 -3.49 11.63
N TRP A 34 5.37 -4.53 10.97
CA TRP A 34 6.77 -4.58 10.55
C TRP A 34 7.06 -3.43 9.59
N LEU A 35 8.12 -2.67 9.88
CA LEU A 35 8.58 -1.60 9.00
C LEU A 35 9.72 -2.10 8.11
N PRO A 36 9.66 -1.83 6.80
CA PRO A 36 10.70 -2.21 5.86
C PRO A 36 11.99 -1.42 6.13
N GLY A 37 13.11 -2.13 6.03
CA GLY A 37 14.44 -1.52 5.96
C GLY A 37 14.78 -1.05 4.53
N PRO A 38 16.01 -0.57 4.29
CA PRO A 38 16.43 -0.09 2.98
C PRO A 38 16.64 -1.21 1.96
N ASP A 39 16.83 -2.45 2.42
CA ASP A 39 17.21 -3.57 1.56
C ASP A 39 15.98 -4.21 0.89
N PRO A 40 16.04 -4.47 -0.44
CA PRO A 40 14.98 -5.16 -1.14
C PRO A 40 14.98 -6.67 -0.86
N GLU A 41 13.83 -7.31 -1.06
CA GLU A 41 13.76 -8.77 -1.10
C GLU A 41 14.27 -9.30 -2.45
N SER A 42 14.96 -10.45 -2.43
CA SER A 42 15.59 -11.02 -3.63
C SER A 42 14.61 -11.70 -4.60
N ASN A 43 13.40 -12.02 -4.14
CA ASN A 43 12.42 -12.78 -4.90
C ASN A 43 11.41 -11.86 -5.60
N TYR A 44 10.87 -12.32 -6.72
CA TYR A 44 9.77 -11.63 -7.41
C TYR A 44 8.54 -11.46 -6.51
N ARG A 45 8.13 -12.53 -5.81
CA ARG A 45 6.97 -12.48 -4.92
C ARG A 45 7.38 -11.89 -3.57
N PRO A 46 6.67 -10.87 -3.06
CA PRO A 46 6.95 -10.31 -1.75
C PRO A 46 6.63 -11.32 -0.65
N SER A 47 7.37 -11.26 0.45
CA SER A 47 7.04 -11.99 1.67
C SER A 47 5.71 -11.53 2.26
N ALA A 48 5.12 -12.35 3.13
CA ALA A 48 3.85 -12.02 3.79
C ALA A 48 3.91 -10.69 4.58
N ARG A 49 5.03 -10.41 5.25
CA ARG A 49 5.24 -9.15 6.00
C ARG A 49 5.34 -7.92 5.08
N LEU A 50 6.02 -8.06 3.94
CA LEU A 50 6.11 -6.98 2.96
C LEU A 50 4.76 -6.75 2.29
N ALA A 51 4.06 -7.82 1.93
CA ALA A 51 2.71 -7.73 1.39
C ALA A 51 1.74 -7.08 2.37
N GLN A 52 1.83 -7.40 3.67
CA GLN A 52 1.03 -6.76 4.72
C GLN A 52 1.33 -5.27 4.83
N PHE A 53 2.61 -4.89 4.87
CA PHE A 53 3.02 -3.49 4.91
C PHE A 53 2.47 -2.70 3.70
N VAL A 54 2.64 -3.22 2.49
CA VAL A 54 2.18 -2.54 1.26
C VAL A 54 0.66 -2.35 1.28
N ARG A 55 -0.12 -3.36 1.69
CA ARG A 55 -1.58 -3.25 1.79
C ARG A 55 -2.03 -2.22 2.82
N LEU A 56 -1.45 -2.23 4.02
CA LEU A 56 -1.79 -1.28 5.07
C LEU A 56 -1.35 0.16 4.75
N ARG A 57 -0.26 0.32 4.01
CA ARG A 57 0.16 1.64 3.51
C ARG A 57 -0.79 2.17 2.45
N ASP A 58 -1.18 1.31 1.51
CA ASP A 58 -1.95 1.74 0.33
C ASP A 58 -3.45 1.87 0.62
N MET A 59 -4.00 1.01 1.49
CA MET A 59 -5.43 0.87 1.89
C MET A 59 -6.39 0.56 0.73
N PHE A 60 -6.16 1.11 -0.44
CA PHE A 60 -6.90 0.93 -1.68
C PHE A 60 -5.95 0.77 -2.87
N CYS A 61 -6.54 0.43 -4.02
CA CYS A 61 -5.90 0.55 -5.31
C CYS A 61 -5.30 1.95 -5.48
N ARG A 62 -4.02 2.02 -5.85
CA ARG A 62 -3.30 3.29 -5.99
C ARG A 62 -3.49 3.97 -7.35
N PHE A 63 -4.42 3.49 -8.17
CA PHE A 63 -4.84 4.23 -9.37
C PHE A 63 -5.70 5.44 -8.95
N PRO A 64 -5.51 6.64 -9.54
CA PRO A 64 -6.25 7.83 -9.13
C PRO A 64 -7.76 7.61 -9.13
N GLY A 65 -8.40 7.94 -8.00
CA GLY A 65 -9.86 7.84 -7.84
C GLY A 65 -10.42 6.43 -7.66
N CYS A 66 -9.58 5.39 -7.62
CA CYS A 66 -10.05 4.02 -7.39
C CYS A 66 -10.15 3.72 -5.88
N ASP A 67 -11.29 3.20 -5.45
CA ASP A 67 -11.64 2.89 -4.05
C ASP A 67 -11.68 1.38 -3.77
N VAL A 68 -11.18 0.54 -4.69
CA VAL A 68 -11.10 -0.91 -4.48
C VAL A 68 -10.12 -1.19 -3.33
N PRO A 69 -10.54 -1.87 -2.24
CA PRO A 69 -9.69 -2.17 -1.09
C PRO A 69 -8.43 -2.96 -1.47
N ALA A 70 -7.32 -2.68 -0.78
CA ALA A 70 -6.02 -3.31 -1.01
C ALA A 70 -6.03 -4.84 -0.85
N GLU A 71 -6.97 -5.38 -0.07
CA GLU A 71 -7.21 -6.82 0.10
C GLU A 71 -7.70 -7.49 -1.20
N ARG A 72 -8.36 -6.72 -2.07
CA ARG A 72 -8.83 -7.16 -3.39
C ARG A 72 -7.88 -6.75 -4.52
N CYS A 73 -6.71 -6.23 -4.17
CA CYS A 73 -5.71 -5.78 -5.12
C CYS A 73 -4.57 -6.80 -5.25
N ASP A 74 -4.01 -6.84 -6.46
CA ASP A 74 -2.68 -7.39 -6.68
C ASP A 74 -1.64 -6.42 -6.11
N ILE A 75 -0.50 -6.96 -5.67
CA ILE A 75 0.69 -6.15 -5.38
C ILE A 75 1.58 -6.24 -6.59
N ASP A 76 1.83 -5.10 -7.21
CA ASP A 76 2.53 -5.00 -8.49
C ASP A 76 3.74 -4.07 -8.40
N HIS A 77 4.76 -4.35 -9.20
CA HIS A 77 6.01 -3.57 -9.25
C HIS A 77 5.88 -2.40 -10.22
N SER A 78 5.99 -1.16 -9.75
CA SER A 78 6.00 0.08 -10.56
C SER A 78 6.98 -0.03 -11.73
N GLU A 79 8.26 -0.34 -11.42
CA GLU A 79 9.24 -0.82 -12.39
C GLU A 79 9.30 -2.35 -12.36
N PRO A 80 9.05 -3.05 -13.49
CA PRO A 80 8.97 -4.50 -13.52
C PRO A 80 10.23 -5.18 -12.97
N TRP A 81 10.04 -6.24 -12.18
CA TRP A 81 11.13 -7.12 -11.78
C TRP A 81 11.73 -7.84 -13.02
N PRO A 82 13.05 -8.07 -13.10
CA PRO A 82 14.07 -7.77 -12.09
C PRO A 82 14.68 -6.36 -12.21
N TYR A 83 14.20 -5.53 -13.12
CA TYR A 83 14.74 -4.17 -13.32
C TYR A 83 14.43 -3.27 -12.12
N GLY A 84 13.24 -3.43 -11.54
CA GLY A 84 12.86 -2.81 -10.28
C GLY A 84 12.91 -3.79 -9.10
N PRO A 85 13.22 -3.33 -7.88
CA PRO A 85 13.34 -4.18 -6.71
C PRO A 85 11.98 -4.64 -6.17
N THR A 86 11.96 -5.79 -5.49
CA THR A 86 10.86 -6.17 -4.59
C THR A 86 11.04 -5.43 -3.26
N HIS A 87 10.59 -4.18 -3.25
CA HIS A 87 10.74 -3.27 -2.12
C HIS A 87 9.51 -2.34 -2.07
N PRO A 88 9.05 -1.89 -0.89
CA PRO A 88 7.85 -1.06 -0.81
C PRO A 88 7.93 0.22 -1.64
N SER A 89 9.11 0.80 -1.86
CA SER A 89 9.26 1.99 -2.73
C SER A 89 8.91 1.71 -4.20
N ASN A 90 8.96 0.46 -4.65
CA ASN A 90 8.67 0.04 -6.02
C ASN A 90 7.40 -0.83 -6.11
N MET A 91 6.75 -1.17 -5.00
CA MET A 91 5.55 -2.00 -5.00
C MET A 91 4.31 -1.22 -4.60
N ASN A 92 3.18 -1.52 -5.22
CA ASN A 92 1.90 -0.89 -4.88
C ASN A 92 0.68 -1.77 -5.14
N CYS A 93 -0.45 -1.45 -4.51
CA CYS A 93 -1.72 -2.13 -4.73
C CYS A 93 -2.41 -1.65 -6.01
N LYS A 94 -2.79 -2.58 -6.89
CA LYS A 94 -3.66 -2.34 -8.06
C LYS A 94 -4.79 -3.35 -8.09
N CYS A 95 -6.03 -2.87 -8.29
CA CYS A 95 -7.12 -3.78 -8.59
C CYS A 95 -6.88 -4.46 -9.94
N ARG A 96 -7.51 -5.62 -10.18
CA ARG A 96 -7.30 -6.40 -11.41
C ARG A 96 -7.41 -5.55 -12.68
N THR A 97 -8.41 -4.68 -12.78
CA THR A 97 -8.61 -3.78 -13.93
C THR A 97 -7.42 -2.86 -14.15
N HIS A 98 -6.93 -2.18 -13.11
CA HIS A 98 -5.83 -1.21 -13.25
C HIS A 98 -4.46 -1.88 -13.35
N HIS A 99 -4.30 -3.08 -12.79
CA HIS A 99 -3.09 -3.88 -13.01
C HIS A 99 -2.98 -4.25 -14.49
N LEU A 100 -4.03 -4.83 -15.09
CA LEU A 100 -4.06 -5.15 -16.51
C LEU A 100 -3.90 -3.90 -17.39
N GLY A 101 -4.55 -2.79 -17.01
CA GLY A 101 -4.40 -1.52 -17.72
C GLY A 101 -2.94 -1.05 -17.76
N LYS A 102 -2.22 -1.13 -16.64
CA LYS A 102 -0.78 -0.82 -16.60
C LYS A 102 0.05 -1.78 -17.47
N THR A 103 -0.27 -3.07 -17.44
CA THR A 103 0.52 -4.09 -18.16
C THR A 103 0.34 -4.01 -19.67
N PHE A 104 -0.88 -3.74 -20.14
CA PHE A 104 -1.24 -3.93 -21.55
C PHE A 104 -1.63 -2.64 -22.28
N ALA A 105 -1.90 -1.52 -21.60
CA ALA A 105 -2.21 -0.27 -22.29
C ALA A 105 -0.94 0.44 -22.76
N GLU A 106 -0.94 0.89 -24.01
CA GLU A 106 0.16 1.68 -24.57
C GLU A 106 0.15 3.12 -24.03
N GLY A 107 1.34 3.73 -23.92
CA GLY A 107 1.52 5.13 -23.55
C GLY A 107 1.31 5.46 -22.06
N TRP A 108 1.18 4.43 -21.20
CA TRP A 108 1.05 4.58 -19.76
C TRP A 108 2.30 4.11 -19.03
N ARG A 109 2.89 5.01 -18.23
CA ARG A 109 3.95 4.65 -17.27
C ARG A 109 3.57 5.12 -15.88
N GLU A 110 3.67 4.20 -14.92
CA GLU A 110 3.53 4.54 -13.51
C GLU A 110 4.87 5.04 -12.96
N VAL A 111 4.84 6.19 -12.29
CA VAL A 111 5.98 6.74 -11.55
C VAL A 111 5.56 6.93 -10.09
N GLN A 112 6.35 6.38 -9.19
CA GLN A 112 6.20 6.57 -7.75
C GLN A 112 7.29 7.52 -7.27
N SER A 113 6.91 8.76 -6.99
CA SER A 113 7.86 9.78 -6.53
C SER A 113 8.30 9.50 -5.08
N PRO A 114 9.51 9.92 -4.67
CA PRO A 114 10.00 9.77 -3.30
C PRO A 114 9.12 10.46 -2.24
N ASP A 115 8.43 11.53 -2.61
CA ASP A 115 7.47 12.26 -1.76
C ASP A 115 6.09 11.57 -1.67
N GLY A 116 5.93 10.42 -2.31
CA GLY A 116 4.68 9.65 -2.35
C GLY A 116 3.66 10.15 -3.38
N THR A 117 3.98 11.21 -4.13
CA THR A 117 3.14 11.66 -5.25
C THR A 117 3.21 10.66 -6.41
N ARG A 118 2.11 10.56 -7.16
CA ARG A 118 2.00 9.71 -8.34
C ARG A 118 1.55 10.55 -9.53
N PRO A 119 2.46 11.28 -10.18
CA PRO A 119 2.12 11.92 -11.43
C PRO A 119 1.85 10.82 -12.47
N THR A 120 0.60 10.71 -12.91
CA THR A 120 0.28 9.93 -14.09
C THR A 120 0.84 10.67 -15.29
N ARG A 121 1.97 10.22 -15.84
CA ARG A 121 2.52 10.79 -17.08
C ARG A 121 2.05 9.95 -18.25
N ARG A 122 1.15 10.51 -19.05
CA ARG A 122 0.93 10.04 -20.42
C ARG A 122 2.14 10.53 -21.23
N THR A 123 2.86 9.62 -21.85
CA THR A 123 3.89 9.99 -22.84
C THR A 123 3.20 10.41 -24.13
#